data_AF-A0A8I1RAN5-F1
#
_entry.id   AF-A0A8I1RAN5-F1
#
_cell.length_a   1.000
_cell.length_b   1.000
_cell.length_c   1.000
_cell.angle_alpha   90.00
_cell.angle_beta   90.00
_cell.angle_gamma   90.00
#
_symmetry.space_group_name_H-M   'P 1'
#
loop_
_entity.id
_entity.type
_entity.pdbx_description
1 polymer ?
#
loop_
_entity_poly.entity_id
_entity_poly.type
_entity_poly.pdbx_seq_one_letter_code
_entity_poly.pdbx_strand_id
1 'polypeptide(L)'
;ADPVLLLLDEPAAGLRHHEKQALAGVLRQLKAEGISLLLVEHDMDFVMNLTDRIVVMEFGTRLMEGTPAQVQASPAVRAAYLGTEH
;
A
#
# COMPACT_ATOMS: atom_id res chain seq x y z
N ALA A 1 25.77 5.52 -4.02
CA ALA A 1 24.58 4.74 -4.42
C ALA A 1 23.76 5.63 -5.33
N ASP A 2 23.22 5.09 -6.42
CA ASP A 2 22.26 5.76 -7.30
C ASP A 2 20.88 5.14 -7.01
N PRO A 3 20.20 5.54 -5.92
CA PRO A 3 18.96 4.89 -5.52
C PRO A 3 17.86 5.20 -6.53
N VAL A 4 17.37 4.16 -7.19
CA VAL A 4 16.23 4.26 -8.10
C VAL A 4 14.93 4.25 -7.27
N LEU A 5 14.03 5.18 -7.58
CA LEU A 5 12.66 5.22 -7.05
C LEU A 5 11.71 4.68 -8.12
N LEU A 6 10.97 3.62 -7.80
CA LEU A 6 9.92 3.07 -8.64
C LEU A 6 8.56 3.53 -8.10
N LEU A 7 7.78 4.21 -8.95
CA LEU A 7 6.42 4.64 -8.67
C LEU A 7 5.44 3.72 -9.39
N LEU A 8 4.43 3.22 -8.67
CA LEU A 8 3.42 2.32 -9.20
C LEU A 8 2.02 2.83 -8.85
N ASP A 9 1.19 2.98 -9.86
CA ASP A 9 -0.21 3.37 -9.70
C ASP A 9 -1.10 2.14 -9.89
N GLU A 10 -1.77 1.72 -8.82
CA GLU A 10 -2.63 0.53 -8.74
C GLU A 10 -2.06 -0.75 -9.39
N PRO A 11 -0.83 -1.18 -9.06
CA PRO A 11 -0.16 -2.27 -9.80
C PRO A 11 -0.82 -3.64 -9.65
N ALA A 12 -1.67 -3.82 -8.63
CA ALA A 12 -2.41 -5.06 -8.36
C ALA A 12 -3.85 -5.04 -8.93
N ALA A 13 -4.27 -3.95 -9.58
CA ALA A 13 -5.60 -3.85 -10.18
C ALA A 13 -5.81 -4.92 -11.26
N GLY A 14 -6.97 -5.57 -11.23
CA GLY A 14 -7.34 -6.62 -12.19
C GLY A 14 -6.64 -7.97 -12.02
N LEU A 15 -5.67 -8.08 -11.10
CA LEU A 15 -4.96 -9.33 -10.82
C LEU A 15 -5.77 -10.25 -9.90
N ARG A 16 -5.69 -11.56 -10.15
CA ARG A 16 -6.18 -12.61 -9.25
C ARG A 16 -5.23 -12.78 -8.06
N HIS A 17 -5.70 -13.47 -7.03
CA HIS A 17 -4.93 -13.66 -5.79
C HIS A 17 -3.50 -14.19 -6.00
N HIS A 18 -3.31 -15.22 -6.82
CA HIS A 18 -1.98 -15.76 -7.13
C HIS A 18 -1.10 -14.77 -7.91
N GLU A 19 -1.70 -13.97 -8.80
CA GLU A 19 -0.96 -12.96 -9.58
C GLU A 19 -0.53 -11.80 -8.67
N LYS A 20 -1.37 -11.39 -7.71
CA LYS A 20 -1.00 -10.42 -6.67
C LYS A 20 0.15 -10.93 -5.80
N GLN A 21 0.15 -12.20 -5.41
CA GLN A 21 1.25 -12.80 -4.67
C GLN A 21 2.56 -12.81 -5.49
N ALA A 22 2.49 -13.15 -6.76
CA ALA A 22 3.65 -13.13 -7.66
C ALA A 22 4.21 -11.70 -7.81
N LEU A 23 3.34 -10.71 -8.02
CA LEU A 23 3.71 -9.30 -8.07
C LEU A 23 4.38 -8.85 -6.76
N ALA A 24 3.78 -9.16 -5.60
CA ALA A 24 4.37 -8.84 -4.31
C ALA A 24 5.77 -9.46 -4.14
N GLY A 25 5.99 -10.67 -4.65
CA GLY A 25 7.30 -11.30 -4.67
C GLY A 25 8.34 -10.51 -5.46
N VAL A 26 7.99 -10.06 -6.67
CA VAL A 26 8.86 -9.23 -7.51
C VAL A 26 9.19 -7.90 -6.80
N LEU A 27 8.18 -7.22 -6.25
CA LEU A 27 8.38 -5.95 -5.56
C LEU A 27 9.28 -6.09 -4.31
N ARG A 28 9.11 -7.17 -3.54
CA ARG A 28 10.03 -7.48 -2.42
C ARG A 28 11.47 -7.70 -2.89
N GLN A 29 11.67 -8.38 -4.01
CA GLN A 29 12.99 -8.58 -4.57
C GLN A 29 13.65 -7.25 -4.97
N LEU A 30 12.94 -6.39 -5.70
CA LEU A 30 13.44 -5.08 -6.10
C LEU A 30 13.83 -4.22 -4.87
N LYS A 31 13.00 -4.24 -3.82
CA LYS A 31 13.32 -3.59 -2.56
C LYS A 31 14.59 -4.15 -1.91
N ALA A 32 14.78 -5.47 -1.93
CA ALA A 32 16.00 -6.12 -1.41
C ALA A 32 17.26 -5.76 -2.21
N GLU A 33 17.11 -5.43 -3.49
CA GLU A 33 18.19 -4.94 -4.36
C GLU A 33 18.50 -3.44 -4.13
N GLY A 34 17.79 -2.77 -3.21
CA GLY A 34 18.04 -1.38 -2.81
C GLY A 34 17.18 -0.35 -3.55
N ILE A 35 16.17 -0.79 -4.31
CA ILE A 35 15.22 0.10 -5.00
C ILE A 35 14.19 0.60 -3.99
N SER A 36 13.95 1.91 -3.97
CA SER A 36 12.85 2.48 -3.18
C SER A 36 11.54 2.34 -3.95
N LEU A 37 10.47 1.95 -3.26
CA LEU A 37 9.15 1.78 -3.85
C LEU A 37 8.17 2.80 -3.28
N LEU A 38 7.41 3.45 -4.16
CA LEU A 38 6.22 4.22 -3.82
C LEU A 38 5.05 3.66 -4.62
N LEU A 39 4.00 3.23 -3.93
CA LEU A 39 2.84 2.62 -4.57
C LEU A 39 1.55 3.28 -4.09
N VAL A 40 0.60 3.43 -5.01
CA VAL A 40 -0.77 3.84 -4.76
C VAL A 40 -1.66 2.61 -4.93
N GLU A 41 -2.44 2.28 -3.91
CA GLU A 41 -3.40 1.17 -3.91
C GLU A 41 -4.53 1.43 -2.90
N HIS A 42 -5.71 0.90 -3.21
CA HIS A 42 -6.88 0.69 -2.38
C HIS A 42 -7.00 -0.76 -1.82
N ASP A 43 -6.22 -1.75 -2.30
CA ASP A 43 -6.17 -3.11 -1.72
C ASP A 43 -5.37 -3.13 -0.41
N MET A 44 -6.09 -3.20 0.70
CA MET A 44 -5.51 -3.20 2.04
C MET A 44 -4.65 -4.42 2.34
N ASP A 45 -5.06 -5.61 1.92
CA ASP A 45 -4.25 -6.81 2.18
C ASP A 45 -2.91 -6.73 1.43
N PHE A 46 -2.91 -6.19 0.21
CA PHE A 46 -1.70 -6.01 -0.57
C PHE A 46 -0.73 -4.99 0.06
N VAL A 47 -1.20 -3.78 0.38
CA VAL A 47 -0.30 -2.72 0.91
C VAL A 47 0.21 -3.05 2.30
N MET A 48 -0.60 -3.68 3.16
CA MET A 48 -0.21 -4.03 4.53
C MET A 48 0.92 -5.06 4.55
N ASN A 49 0.97 -5.94 3.56
CA ASN A 49 1.99 -6.97 3.46
C ASN A 49 3.28 -6.50 2.78
N LEU A 50 3.23 -5.43 1.98
CA LEU A 50 4.33 -5.02 1.12
C LEU A 50 5.10 -3.78 1.62
N THR A 51 4.42 -2.87 2.34
CA THR A 51 4.95 -1.55 2.69
C THR A 51 5.50 -1.47 4.11
N ASP A 52 6.50 -0.63 4.33
CA ASP A 52 7.00 -0.32 5.69
C ASP A 52 6.22 0.84 6.34
N ARG A 53 5.69 1.74 5.51
CA ARG A 53 4.93 2.94 5.88
C ARG A 53 3.81 3.15 4.89
N ILE A 54 2.68 3.61 5.41
CA ILE A 54 1.46 3.89 4.64
C ILE A 54 1.02 5.31 4.95
N VAL A 55 0.68 6.06 3.91
CA VAL A 55 -0.03 7.33 4.00
C VAL A 55 -1.46 7.06 3.55
N VAL A 56 -2.43 7.30 4.42
CA VAL A 56 -3.84 7.21 4.08
C VAL A 56 -4.36 8.59 3.73
N MET A 57 -5.01 8.70 2.57
CA MET A 57 -5.63 9.92 2.11
C MET A 57 -7.15 9.73 2.01
N GLU A 58 -7.89 10.77 2.39
CA GLU A 58 -9.35 10.82 2.33
C GLU A 58 -9.74 12.21 1.78
N PHE A 59 -10.58 12.26 0.74
CA PHE A 59 -11.00 13.49 0.07
C PHE A 59 -9.85 14.48 -0.25
N GLY A 60 -8.73 13.95 -0.74
CA GLY A 60 -7.55 14.75 -1.09
C GLY A 60 -6.73 15.26 0.11
N THR A 61 -7.09 14.90 1.33
CA THR A 61 -6.40 15.28 2.56
C THR A 61 -5.72 14.06 3.19
N ARG A 62 -4.53 14.25 3.77
CA ARG A 62 -3.88 13.18 4.54
C ARG A 62 -4.67 12.90 5.82
N LEU A 63 -5.28 11.72 5.89
CA LEU A 63 -5.99 11.25 7.07
C LEU A 63 -4.99 10.85 8.17
N MET A 64 -4.02 10.01 7.82
CA MET A 64 -2.93 9.64 8.73
C MET A 64 -1.73 9.05 7.98
N GLU A 65 -0.65 8.83 8.74
CA GLU A 65 0.57 8.20 8.27
C GLU A 65 1.14 7.32 9.39
N GLY A 66 1.59 6.11 9.06
CA GLY A 66 2.15 5.19 10.04
C GLY A 66 2.60 3.87 9.45
N THR A 67 2.98 2.93 10.31
CA THR A 67 3.24 1.55 9.92
C THR A 67 1.93 0.84 9.54
N PRO A 68 1.98 -0.29 8.81
CA PRO A 68 0.80 -1.12 8.55
C PRO A 68 -0.03 -1.42 9.80
N ALA A 69 0.62 -1.80 10.90
CA ALA A 69 -0.06 -2.09 12.17
C ALA A 69 -0.79 -0.86 12.76
N GLN A 70 -0.19 0.33 12.68
CA GLN A 70 -0.81 1.58 13.16
C GLN A 70 -2.01 1.97 12.30
N VAL A 71 -1.89 1.83 10.97
CA VAL A 71 -2.97 2.13 10.03
C VAL A 71 -4.13 1.17 10.20
N GLN A 72 -3.86 -0.14 10.34
CA GLN A 72 -4.88 -1.16 10.55
C GLN A 72 -5.64 -0.97 11.88
N ALA A 73 -4.95 -0.53 12.92
CA ALA A 73 -5.56 -0.27 14.23
C ALA A 73 -6.38 1.03 14.26
N SER A 74 -6.27 1.90 13.26
CA SER A 74 -6.91 3.21 13.26
C SER A 74 -8.41 3.12 13.01
N PRO A 75 -9.26 3.57 13.96
CA PRO A 75 -10.70 3.63 13.75
C PRO A 75 -11.09 4.56 12.59
N ALA A 76 -10.36 5.65 12.40
CA ALA A 76 -10.62 6.62 11.33
C ALA A 76 -10.37 6.00 9.95
N VAL A 77 -9.29 5.23 9.79
CA VAL A 77 -9.00 4.51 8.53
C VAL A 77 -10.07 3.47 8.24
N ARG A 78 -10.50 2.72 9.27
CA ARG A 78 -11.59 1.75 9.11
C ARG A 78 -12.90 2.41 8.69
N ALA A 79 -13.23 3.56 9.28
CA ALA A 79 -14.42 4.33 8.92
C ALA A 79 -14.34 4.85 7.46
N ALA A 80 -13.19 5.37 7.06
CA ALA A 80 -12.95 5.84 5.69
C ALA A 80 -13.06 4.72 4.64
N TYR A 81 -12.61 3.49 4.97
CA TYR A 81 -12.64 2.34 4.06
C TYR A 81 -13.99 1.62 3.98
N LEU A 82 -14.73 1.53 5.10
CA LEU A 82 -16.02 0.84 5.13
C LEU A 82 -17.18 1.75 4.71
N GLY A 83 -16.96 3.07 4.69
CA GLY A 83 -18.02 4.05 4.60
C GLY A 83 -18.87 4.05 5.88
N THR A 84 -19.40 5.22 6.25
CA THR A 84 -20.57 5.23 7.12
C THR A 84 -21.73 4.65 6.32
N GLU A 85 -22.16 3.43 6.65
CA GLU A 85 -23.45 2.92 6.18
C GLU A 85 -24.51 3.99 6.47
N HIS A 86 -25.10 4.52 5.40
CA HIS A 86 -26.34 5.28 5.43
C HIS A 86 -27.42 4.43 4.77
#